data_AF-L0DQH6-F1
#
_entry.id   AF-L0DQH6-F1
#
_cell.length_a   1.000
_cell.length_b   1.000
_cell.length_c   1.000
_cell.angle_alpha   90.00
_cell.angle_beta   90.00
_cell.angle_gamma   90.00
#
_symmetry.space_group_name_H-M   'P 1'
#
loop_
_entity.id
_entity.type
_entity.pdbx_description
1 polymer ?
#
loop_
_entity_poly.entity_id
_entity_poly.type
_entity_poly.pdbx_seq_one_letter_code
_entity_poly.pdbx_strand_id
1 'polypeptide(L)'
;MRIRLTLRRIMILVASAALGLFAWVEFRDGIPPRFVLRGVPARVARLKPGMSYRETKEILSLETSWLQGGTSAWTYYGSGSRKAMTWVYALRQEELTAAAAARMKAQSPGLVPHVEPTARIHLRFVMDLREDEQDWRQSPSTRLTSARFVADGRVVAEMPE
;
A
#
# COMPACT_ATOMS: atom_id res chain seq x y z
N MET A 1 -24.01 26.05 39.35
CA MET A 1 -24.83 25.44 38.28
C MET A 1 -24.50 23.94 38.23
N ARG A 2 -25.40 23.04 38.66
CA ARG A 2 -25.15 21.58 38.64
C ARG A 2 -25.70 20.99 37.33
N ILE A 3 -24.80 20.58 36.43
CA ILE A 3 -25.17 19.93 35.17
C ILE A 3 -25.63 18.50 35.49
N ARG A 4 -26.93 18.21 35.35
CA ARG A 4 -27.45 16.85 35.40
C ARG A 4 -27.32 16.21 34.02
N LEU A 5 -26.24 15.45 33.83
CA LEU A 5 -26.05 14.61 32.65
C LEU A 5 -26.82 13.30 32.86
N THR A 6 -27.79 13.03 31.98
CA THR A 6 -28.51 11.76 31.97
C THR A 6 -27.60 10.65 31.42
N LEU A 7 -27.81 9.41 31.85
CA LEU A 7 -27.05 8.23 31.41
C LEU A 7 -26.96 8.14 29.88
N ARG A 8 -28.05 8.50 29.18
CA ARG A 8 -28.14 8.54 27.72
C ARG A 8 -27.16 9.54 27.08
N ARG A 9 -26.97 10.72 27.69
CA ARG A 9 -26.01 11.72 27.19
C ARG A 9 -24.57 11.28 27.41
N ILE A 10 -24.29 10.59 28.52
CA ILE A 10 -22.96 10.00 28.79
C ILE A 10 -22.65 8.91 27.76
N MET A 11 -23.60 8.02 27.48
CA MET A 11 -23.43 6.99 26.44
C MET A 11 -23.13 7.57 25.06
N ILE A 12 -23.84 8.62 24.64
CA ILE A 12 -23.61 9.28 23.34
C ILE A 12 -22.21 9.89 23.31
N LEU A 13 -21.78 10.56 24.38
CA LEU A 13 -20.44 11.13 24.49
C LEU A 13 -19.35 10.06 24.37
N VAL A 14 -19.51 8.93 25.06
CA VAL A 14 -18.57 7.81 24.99
C VAL A 14 -18.54 7.20 23.60
N ALA A 15 -19.70 6.98 22.96
CA ALA A 15 -19.77 6.45 21.61
C ALA A 15 -19.10 7.37 20.60
N SER A 16 -19.33 8.68 20.68
CA SER A 16 -18.68 9.67 19.81
C SER A 16 -17.18 9.74 20.04
N ALA A 17 -16.72 9.67 21.29
CA ALA A 17 -15.29 9.63 21.61
C ALA A 17 -14.63 8.34 21.10
N ALA A 18 -15.28 7.20 21.22
CA ALA A 18 -14.80 5.92 20.70
C ALA A 18 -14.73 5.92 19.17
N LEU A 19 -15.75 6.47 18.49
CA LEU A 19 -15.75 6.65 17.04
C LEU A 19 -14.66 7.64 16.59
N GLY A 20 -14.48 8.73 17.31
CA GLY A 20 -13.43 9.72 17.05
C GLY A 20 -12.03 9.13 17.23
N LEU A 21 -11.83 8.32 18.27
CA LEU A 21 -10.56 7.61 18.50
C LEU A 21 -10.33 6.52 17.44
N PHE A 22 -11.37 5.78 17.05
CA PHE A 22 -11.29 4.82 15.95
C PHE A 22 -10.91 5.51 14.64
N ALA A 23 -11.61 6.58 14.28
CA ALA A 23 -11.30 7.36 13.08
C ALA A 23 -9.89 7.94 13.17
N TRP A 24 -9.50 8.48 14.32
CA TRP A 24 -8.13 8.96 14.51
C TRP A 24 -7.12 7.84 14.33
N VAL A 25 -7.24 6.69 15.00
CA VAL A 25 -6.29 5.58 14.86
C VAL A 25 -6.28 4.98 13.45
N GLU A 26 -7.42 4.89 12.79
CA GLU A 26 -7.57 4.27 11.47
C GLU A 26 -7.13 5.20 10.33
N PHE A 27 -7.23 6.53 10.51
CA PHE A 27 -6.90 7.52 9.47
C PHE A 27 -5.69 8.40 9.80
N ARG A 28 -5.12 8.28 11.00
CA ARG A 28 -3.83 8.90 11.34
C ARG A 28 -2.74 8.17 10.59
N ASP A 29 -1.81 8.94 10.04
CA ASP A 29 -0.61 8.45 9.37
C ASP A 29 -0.86 7.68 8.06
N GLY A 30 -1.90 8.02 7.28
CA GLY A 30 -2.02 7.51 5.90
C GLY A 30 -2.00 5.98 5.79
N ILE A 31 -2.35 5.27 6.86
CA ILE A 31 -2.49 3.82 6.86
C ILE A 31 -3.86 3.52 6.25
N PRO A 32 -3.95 2.68 5.20
CA PRO A 32 -5.24 2.29 4.66
C PRO A 32 -6.04 1.55 5.74
N PRO A 33 -7.33 1.87 5.91
CA PRO A 33 -8.19 1.14 6.81
C PRO A 33 -8.21 -0.36 6.54
N ARG A 34 -8.42 -1.19 7.56
CA ARG A 34 -8.43 -2.66 7.44
C ARG A 34 -9.43 -3.16 6.41
N PHE A 35 -10.57 -2.50 6.27
CA PHE A 35 -11.58 -2.87 5.27
C PHE A 35 -11.10 -2.62 3.83
N VAL A 36 -10.27 -1.60 3.62
CA VAL A 36 -9.63 -1.33 2.32
C VAL A 36 -8.68 -2.47 1.99
N LEU A 37 -7.82 -2.86 2.92
CA LEU A 37 -6.86 -3.95 2.76
C LEU A 37 -7.55 -5.29 2.43
N ARG A 38 -8.69 -5.58 3.07
CA ARG A 38 -9.51 -6.78 2.76
C ARG A 38 -10.04 -6.79 1.32
N GLY A 39 -10.25 -5.62 0.72
CA GLY A 39 -10.70 -5.51 -0.67
C GLY A 39 -9.58 -5.66 -1.70
N VAL A 40 -8.31 -5.47 -1.32
CA VAL A 40 -7.17 -5.50 -2.25
C VAL A 40 -7.03 -6.84 -2.98
N PRO A 41 -7.10 -8.02 -2.33
CA PRO A 41 -7.04 -9.30 -3.03
C PRO A 41 -8.04 -9.41 -4.19
N ALA A 42 -9.29 -9.03 -3.94
CA ALA A 42 -10.34 -9.05 -4.94
C ALA A 42 -10.07 -8.07 -6.09
N ARG A 43 -9.46 -6.90 -5.82
CA ARG A 43 -9.08 -5.94 -6.86
C ARG A 43 -7.94 -6.48 -7.72
N VAL A 44 -6.93 -7.11 -7.11
CA VAL A 44 -5.81 -7.73 -7.83
C VAL A 44 -6.32 -8.86 -8.74
N ALA A 45 -7.27 -9.67 -8.27
CA ALA A 45 -7.87 -10.73 -9.08
C ALA A 45 -8.64 -10.23 -10.31
N ARG A 46 -9.01 -8.94 -10.38
CA ARG A 46 -9.66 -8.32 -11.55
C ARG A 46 -8.67 -7.80 -12.58
N LEU A 47 -7.39 -7.70 -12.23
CA LEU A 47 -6.35 -7.27 -13.16
C LEU A 47 -6.16 -8.34 -14.24
N LYS A 48 -5.76 -7.90 -15.43
CA LYS A 48 -5.43 -8.78 -16.55
C LYS A 48 -4.11 -8.37 -17.20
N PRO A 49 -3.34 -9.32 -17.74
CA PRO A 49 -2.19 -9.01 -18.56
C PRO A 49 -2.57 -8.07 -19.71
N GLY A 50 -1.70 -7.11 -20.03
CA GLY A 50 -1.93 -6.13 -21.08
C GLY A 50 -2.74 -4.90 -20.66
N MET A 51 -3.23 -4.81 -19.41
CA MET A 51 -3.83 -3.57 -18.94
C MET A 51 -2.81 -2.42 -18.91
N SER A 52 -3.25 -1.22 -19.26
CA SER A 52 -2.46 0.00 -19.11
C SER A 52 -2.24 0.36 -17.64
N TYR A 53 -1.29 1.27 -17.39
CA TYR A 53 -1.09 1.84 -16.05
C TYR A 53 -2.37 2.50 -15.51
N ARG A 54 -3.10 3.24 -16.36
CA ARG A 54 -4.33 3.94 -15.98
C ARG A 54 -5.43 2.96 -15.55
N GLU A 55 -5.69 1.93 -16.35
CA GLU A 55 -6.68 0.89 -16.03
C GLU A 55 -6.30 0.14 -14.74
N THR A 56 -5.02 -0.21 -14.59
CA THR A 56 -4.51 -0.89 -13.39
C THR A 56 -4.74 -0.03 -12.15
N LYS A 57 -4.43 1.27 -12.23
CA LYS A 57 -4.64 2.23 -11.13
C LYS A 57 -6.12 2.37 -10.78
N GLU A 58 -6.99 2.43 -11.77
CA GLU A 58 -8.44 2.52 -11.58
C GLU A 58 -8.99 1.27 -10.87
N ILE A 59 -8.63 0.08 -11.33
CA ILE A 59 -9.07 -1.19 -10.71
C ILE A 59 -8.57 -1.32 -9.28
N LEU A 60 -7.32 -0.92 -9.02
CA LEU A 60 -6.76 -0.99 -7.68
C LEU A 60 -7.39 0.07 -6.76
N SER A 61 -7.83 1.22 -7.29
CA SER A 61 -8.50 2.29 -6.53
C SER A 61 -7.78 2.58 -5.20
N LEU A 62 -6.45 2.62 -5.24
CA LEU A 62 -5.63 2.93 -4.07
C LEU A 62 -5.49 4.44 -4.01
N GLU A 63 -5.93 5.05 -2.92
CA GLU A 63 -5.65 6.46 -2.71
C GLU A 63 -4.14 6.66 -2.56
N THR A 64 -3.61 7.70 -3.20
CA THR A 64 -2.19 8.06 -3.10
C THR A 64 -1.78 8.30 -1.64
N SER A 65 -2.71 8.77 -0.80
CA SER A 65 -2.56 8.98 0.65
C SER A 65 -2.28 7.70 1.45
N TRP A 66 -2.72 6.53 0.96
CA TRP A 66 -2.49 5.23 1.59
C TRP A 66 -1.11 4.65 1.32
N LEU A 67 -0.35 5.31 0.45
CA LEU A 67 0.99 4.93 0.05
C LEU A 67 2.00 5.64 0.97
N GLN A 68 1.90 5.43 2.28
CA GLN A 68 2.94 5.90 3.19
C GLN A 68 4.20 5.04 3.03
N GLY A 69 5.31 5.70 2.67
CA GLY A 69 6.63 5.07 2.78
C GLY A 69 7.12 4.29 1.57
N GLY A 70 6.88 4.82 0.37
CA GLY A 70 7.74 4.56 -0.78
C GLY A 70 7.09 3.73 -1.85
N THR A 71 6.67 4.40 -2.91
CA THR A 71 6.75 3.85 -4.27
C THR A 71 8.20 3.58 -4.57
N SER A 72 8.73 2.46 -4.08
CA SER A 72 10.00 1.96 -4.57
C SER A 72 9.72 1.30 -5.91
N ALA A 73 9.78 2.13 -6.95
CA ALA A 73 9.81 1.68 -8.32
C ALA A 73 11.23 1.18 -8.57
N TRP A 74 11.41 -0.14 -8.57
CA TRP A 74 12.68 -0.72 -8.97
C TRP A 74 12.58 -0.94 -10.48
N THR A 75 13.15 -0.02 -11.24
CA THR A 75 13.30 -0.20 -12.68
C THR A 75 14.42 -1.20 -12.91
N TYR A 76 14.07 -2.43 -13.29
CA TYR A 76 15.04 -3.42 -13.71
C TYR A 76 15.18 -3.38 -15.23
N TYR A 77 16.30 -2.85 -15.72
CA TYR A 77 16.60 -2.85 -17.15
C TYR A 77 17.02 -4.26 -17.58
N GLY A 78 16.11 -4.99 -18.23
CA GLY A 78 16.47 -6.19 -18.99
C GLY A 78 17.07 -5.80 -20.34
N SER A 79 18.12 -6.49 -20.79
CA SER A 79 18.71 -6.26 -22.11
C SER A 79 17.77 -6.77 -23.22
N GLY A 80 17.35 -5.89 -24.14
CA GLY A 80 16.46 -6.19 -25.28
C GLY A 80 15.72 -4.94 -25.78
N SER A 81 14.77 -5.09 -26.71
CA SER A 81 13.93 -3.99 -27.21
C SER A 81 12.80 -3.55 -26.25
N ARG A 82 12.73 -4.14 -25.04
CA ARG A 82 11.68 -3.87 -24.04
C ARG A 82 12.29 -3.52 -22.69
N LYS A 83 11.78 -2.46 -22.06
CA LYS A 83 12.08 -2.14 -20.64
C LYS A 83 11.04 -2.85 -19.76
N ALA A 84 11.51 -3.52 -18.70
CA ALA A 84 10.65 -4.02 -17.64
C ALA A 84 10.75 -3.11 -16.42
N MET A 85 9.64 -2.95 -15.71
CA MET A 85 9.62 -2.18 -14.47
C MET A 85 8.81 -2.93 -13.43
N THR A 86 9.32 -2.97 -12.21
CA THR A 86 8.61 -3.53 -11.07
C THR A 86 8.28 -2.41 -10.10
N TRP A 87 7.02 -2.35 -9.71
CA TRP A 87 6.49 -1.37 -8.78
C TRP A 87 5.97 -2.07 -7.53
N VAL A 88 6.42 -1.63 -6.37
CA VAL A 88 5.98 -2.17 -5.08
C VAL A 88 5.26 -1.07 -4.30
N TYR A 89 3.98 -1.27 -4.03
CA TYR A 89 3.21 -0.45 -3.10
C TYR A 89 3.25 -1.07 -1.72
N ALA A 90 3.90 -0.42 -0.76
CA ALA A 90 3.75 -0.74 0.66
C ALA A 90 2.40 -0.20 1.15
N LEU A 91 1.55 -1.07 1.71
CA LEU A 91 0.21 -0.69 2.16
C LEU A 91 0.08 -0.66 3.69
N ARG A 92 1.07 -1.13 4.44
CA ARG A 92 1.03 -1.06 5.90
C ARG A 92 2.43 -1.24 6.46
N GLN A 93 3.08 -0.15 6.86
CA GLN A 93 4.27 -0.23 7.70
C GLN A 93 3.80 -0.59 9.11
N GLU A 94 4.33 -1.67 9.69
CA GLU A 94 4.21 -1.81 11.15
C GLU A 94 5.09 -0.74 11.76
N GLU A 95 4.50 0.22 12.49
CA GLU A 95 5.31 1.08 13.35
C GLU A 95 6.24 0.17 14.16
N LEU A 96 7.55 0.39 13.99
CA LEU A 96 8.53 -0.32 14.76
C LEU A 96 8.30 0.11 16.21
N THR A 97 7.64 -0.74 16.99
CA THR A 97 7.31 -0.40 18.38
C THR A 97 8.59 0.06 19.07
N ALA A 98 8.51 1.06 19.95
CA ALA A 98 9.69 1.62 20.61
C ALA A 98 10.56 0.51 21.27
N ALA A 99 9.91 -0.56 21.74
CA ALA A 99 10.57 -1.76 22.25
C ALA A 99 11.30 -2.59 21.17
N ALA A 100 10.69 -2.83 20.01
CA ALA A 100 11.34 -3.50 18.88
C ALA A 100 12.51 -2.67 18.32
N ALA A 101 12.34 -1.35 18.24
CA ALA A 101 13.37 -0.43 17.77
C ALA A 101 14.56 -0.39 18.73
N ALA A 102 14.29 -0.35 20.04
CA ALA A 102 15.32 -0.43 21.08
C ALA A 102 16.06 -1.78 21.04
N ARG A 103 15.35 -2.90 20.82
CA ARG A 103 15.93 -4.25 20.76
C ARG A 103 16.82 -4.44 19.52
N MET A 104 16.38 -3.94 18.36
CA MET A 104 17.19 -3.94 17.13
C MET A 104 18.42 -3.04 17.25
N LYS A 105 18.28 -1.84 17.84
CA LYS A 105 19.40 -0.93 18.11
C LYS A 105 20.43 -1.52 19.07
N ALA A 106 19.98 -2.31 20.05
CA ALA A 106 20.86 -3.03 20.98
C ALA A 106 21.61 -4.20 20.31
N GLN A 107 20.99 -4.88 19.33
CA GLN A 107 21.62 -5.99 18.60
C GLN A 107 22.54 -5.54 17.45
N SER A 108 22.31 -4.36 16.87
CA SER A 108 23.13 -3.85 15.77
C SER A 108 23.16 -2.32 15.77
N PRO A 109 24.08 -1.72 16.55
CA PRO A 109 24.23 -0.28 16.63
C PRO A 109 24.78 0.24 15.29
N GLY A 110 23.88 0.68 14.41
CA GLY A 110 24.20 1.19 13.06
C GLY A 110 23.17 0.82 12.00
N LEU A 111 22.33 -0.19 12.23
CA LEU A 111 21.24 -0.54 11.33
C LEU A 111 20.04 0.37 11.56
N VAL A 112 19.65 1.13 10.53
CA VAL A 112 18.35 1.79 10.48
C VAL A 112 17.29 0.69 10.50
N PRO A 113 16.34 0.71 11.44
CA PRO A 113 15.30 -0.30 11.52
C PRO A 113 14.56 -0.39 10.18
N HIS A 114 14.70 -1.50 9.46
CA HIS A 114 13.93 -1.74 8.25
C HIS A 114 12.54 -2.22 8.69
N VAL A 115 11.60 -1.29 8.74
CA VAL A 115 10.18 -1.63 8.91
C VAL A 115 9.75 -2.35 7.64
N GLU A 116 9.52 -3.67 7.74
CA GLU A 116 8.91 -4.39 6.64
C GLU A 116 7.40 -4.09 6.58
N PRO A 117 6.87 -3.72 5.41
CA PRO A 117 5.44 -3.62 5.25
C PRO A 117 4.77 -4.99 5.45
N THR A 118 3.74 -5.04 6.29
CA THR A 118 2.89 -6.24 6.51
C THR A 118 1.98 -6.52 5.32
N ALA A 119 1.79 -5.56 4.41
CA ALA A 119 1.06 -5.74 3.17
C ALA A 119 1.74 -4.99 2.01
N ARG A 120 1.88 -5.65 0.85
CA ARG A 120 2.49 -5.09 -0.36
C ARG A 120 1.72 -5.50 -1.61
N ILE A 121 1.60 -4.60 -2.59
CA ILE A 121 1.20 -4.94 -3.95
C ILE A 121 2.43 -4.84 -4.85
N HIS A 122 2.74 -5.90 -5.56
CA HIS A 122 3.80 -5.96 -6.56
C HIS A 122 3.14 -5.91 -7.94
N LEU A 123 3.46 -4.92 -8.74
CA LEU A 123 3.04 -4.83 -10.14
C LEU A 123 4.27 -4.86 -11.03
N ARG A 124 4.18 -5.57 -12.15
CA ARG A 124 5.22 -5.56 -13.18
C ARG A 124 4.63 -5.02 -14.46
N PHE A 125 5.33 -4.08 -15.06
CA PHE A 125 5.00 -3.50 -16.35
C PHE A 125 6.13 -3.73 -17.35
N VAL A 126 5.78 -3.78 -18.62
CA VAL A 126 6.72 -3.71 -19.75
C VAL A 126 6.33 -2.56 -20.67
N MET A 127 7.31 -1.91 -21.30
CA MET A 127 7.10 -0.85 -22.28
C MET A 127 8.00 -1.07 -23.50
N ASP A 128 7.58 -0.55 -24.65
CA ASP A 128 8.42 -0.49 -25.84
C ASP A 128 9.45 0.63 -25.69
N LEU A 129 10.71 0.33 -26.00
CA LEU A 129 11.82 1.27 -25.90
C LEU A 129 11.79 2.39 -26.93
N ARG A 130 11.03 2.23 -28.02
CA ARG A 130 10.96 3.23 -29.10
C ARG A 130 10.22 4.50 -28.69
N GLU A 131 9.45 4.44 -27.61
CA GLU A 131 8.79 5.60 -27.01
C GLU A 131 9.75 6.18 -25.95
N ASP A 132 10.46 7.25 -26.31
CA ASP A 132 11.43 7.96 -25.46
C ASP A 132 10.70 8.79 -24.38
N GLU A 133 9.84 8.15 -23.60
CA GLU A 133 9.03 8.82 -22.60
C GLU A 133 9.77 8.94 -21.26
N GLN A 134 9.94 10.20 -20.83
CA GLN A 134 10.46 10.53 -19.50
C GLN A 134 9.54 10.03 -18.37
N ASP A 135 8.23 9.86 -18.64
CA ASP A 135 7.27 9.33 -17.68
C ASP A 135 6.46 8.16 -18.27
N TRP A 136 7.02 6.96 -18.13
CA TRP A 136 6.40 5.69 -18.55
C TRP A 136 4.96 5.45 -18.03
N ARG A 137 4.53 6.13 -16.96
CA ARG A 137 3.15 6.03 -16.45
C ARG A 137 2.14 6.59 -17.45
N GLN A 138 2.61 7.45 -18.35
CA GLN A 138 1.83 8.08 -19.40
C GLN A 138 1.99 7.34 -20.74
N SER A 139 2.96 6.43 -20.83
CA SER A 139 3.25 5.74 -22.08
C SER A 139 2.09 4.85 -22.52
N PRO A 140 1.63 5.03 -23.77
CA PRO A 140 0.61 4.18 -24.33
C PRO A 140 1.12 2.77 -24.62
N SER A 141 2.43 2.49 -24.58
CA SER A 141 2.99 1.13 -24.70
C SER A 141 3.22 0.42 -23.37
N THR A 142 3.07 1.11 -22.23
CA THR A 142 3.19 0.49 -20.90
C THR A 142 2.06 -0.52 -20.64
N ARG A 143 2.41 -1.77 -20.38
CA ARG A 143 1.48 -2.89 -20.21
C ARG A 143 1.81 -3.68 -18.96
N LEU A 144 0.79 -3.96 -18.13
CA LEU A 144 0.90 -4.83 -16.97
C LEU A 144 1.18 -6.26 -17.43
N THR A 145 2.15 -6.93 -16.82
CA THR A 145 2.49 -8.32 -17.09
C THR A 145 2.29 -9.23 -15.89
N SER A 146 2.46 -8.72 -14.67
CA SER A 146 2.14 -9.48 -13.46
C SER A 146 1.68 -8.57 -12.34
N ALA A 147 0.86 -9.11 -11.45
CA ALA A 147 0.40 -8.43 -10.25
C ALA A 147 0.26 -9.43 -9.11
N ARG A 148 0.75 -9.07 -7.92
CA ARG A 148 0.66 -9.89 -6.71
C ARG A 148 0.32 -9.03 -5.52
N PHE A 149 -0.54 -9.54 -4.64
CA PHE A 149 -0.74 -9.00 -3.31
C PHE A 149 -0.13 -9.95 -2.29
N VAL A 150 0.77 -9.41 -1.48
CA VAL A 150 1.48 -10.12 -0.41
C VAL A 150 1.04 -9.54 0.93
N ALA A 151 0.65 -10.39 1.86
CA ALA A 151 0.39 -10.01 3.25
C ALA A 151 1.12 -10.96 4.19
N ASP A 152 1.77 -10.42 5.21
CA ASP A 152 2.53 -11.17 6.23
C ASP A 152 3.50 -12.19 5.60
N GLY A 153 4.17 -11.78 4.52
CA GLY A 153 5.13 -12.60 3.77
C GLY A 153 4.52 -13.66 2.86
N ARG A 154 3.19 -13.73 2.70
CA ARG A 154 2.51 -14.74 1.88
C ARG A 154 1.77 -14.10 0.70
N VAL A 155 1.80 -14.75 -0.47
CA VAL A 155 0.97 -14.33 -1.61
C VAL A 155 -0.48 -14.69 -1.30
N VAL A 156 -1.34 -13.67 -1.27
CA VAL A 156 -2.78 -13.81 -0.99
C VAL A 156 -3.59 -13.74 -2.28
N ALA A 157 -3.12 -12.98 -3.27
CA ALA A 157 -3.72 -12.92 -4.60
C ALA A 157 -2.65 -12.70 -5.65
N GLU A 158 -2.86 -13.26 -6.84
CA GLU A 158 -1.97 -13.14 -7.98
C GLU A 158 -2.79 -13.08 -9.26
N MET A 159 -2.36 -12.22 -10.18
CA MET A 159 -2.78 -12.23 -11.56
C MET A 159 -1.88 -13.21 -12.31
N PRO A 160 -2.43 -14.24 -12.98
CA PRO A 160 -1.63 -15.17 -13.79
C PRO A 160 -0.92 -14.41 -14.92
N GLU A 161 0.32 -14.82 -15.20
CA GLU A 161 1.16 -14.28 -16.30
C GLU A 161 0.59 -14.60 -17.69
#